data_AF-A0A955FH74-F1
#
_entry.id   AF-A0A955FH74-F1
#
_cell.length_a   1.000
_cell.length_b   1.000
_cell.length_c   1.000
_cell.angle_alpha   90.00
_cell.angle_beta   90.00
_cell.angle_gamma   90.00
#
_symmetry.space_group_name_H-M   'P 1'
#
loop_
_entity.id
_entity.type
_entity.pdbx_description
1 polymer ?
#
loop_
_entity_poly.entity_id
_entity_poly.type
_entity_poly.pdbx_seq_one_letter_code
_entity_poly.pdbx_strand_id
1 'polypeptide(L)'
;MEPNDQKKTGRPKRQPSSRSQNGQRRSNQKGRQQNNASQQNGERKSTVSRGAAVRAQKRTQMDAQRVANQYLPAQDNGKRANFIDDSPRLKIIGLGGMDGGGSKNMMLVEYMDDAIVIDAGNDLSVDLPGINYGIADTSYMETIRHKLRAYVITHGHLDHIGGLPHIVPKFPAPIYGSNFTIGRVEEIFSNFGLPMPEGFQLQTVMMNENTHERLKIGAFYVELVRVTHSIPGSTIVVVDTPVGRIINTGDFRFDPNPLDHERTDMERLKELGDEGVLALLSESTTVERMGRTPSESTIEQSFIDIMEQAPGRIFVGVFSTNMNRIQMIVNAAVHHGHKVAIDGRSMVSTLEMAVRHGFMKIPKGTFVPIASVPAMTNDKVVIICTGSQGEPSSALQRMANGEHRHIKLKEQDTVILSSTPIPESGNDALIGQMVDDLVKKQVHVFEHRNHDLDKVGPLHVSGHASQDEYAEMIQLTKPKFFIPIYGAYRVKQRHIELAIEQGIPRANTVNALNGEVIALTPEKMEIIGEVPSGTILVDQTGAIVSNVVVKDRVLLAEEGLVAVV
;
A
#
# COMPACT_ATOMS: atom_id res chain seq x y z
N MET A 1 -0.63 59.35 -13.77
CA MET A 1 0.12 60.59 -13.50
C MET A 1 0.22 60.75 -11.99
N GLU A 2 1.45 60.85 -11.49
CA GLU A 2 1.79 61.57 -10.24
C GLU A 2 1.52 63.10 -10.44
N PRO A 3 1.63 64.02 -9.45
CA PRO A 3 2.68 64.01 -8.41
C PRO A 3 2.39 64.65 -7.01
N ASN A 4 3.25 64.35 -6.03
CA ASN A 4 3.94 65.27 -5.08
C ASN A 4 3.15 66.30 -4.20
N ASP A 5 3.70 66.94 -3.14
CA ASP A 5 5.11 67.10 -2.68
C ASP A 5 5.21 67.48 -1.16
N GLN A 6 6.22 66.92 -0.43
CA GLN A 6 7.18 67.65 0.48
C GLN A 6 6.73 68.44 1.75
N LYS A 7 7.56 68.79 2.77
CA LYS A 7 8.88 68.34 3.34
C LYS A 7 9.17 69.06 4.69
N LYS A 8 9.87 68.38 5.64
CA LYS A 8 10.89 68.93 6.62
C LYS A 8 10.40 69.99 7.66
N THR A 9 11.06 70.37 8.77
CA THR A 9 12.29 70.03 9.58
C THR A 9 12.09 70.61 11.01
N GLY A 10 12.78 70.25 12.13
CA GLY A 10 13.80 69.22 12.43
C GLY A 10 15.09 69.76 13.09
N ARG A 11 15.77 68.97 13.97
CA ARG A 11 17.16 69.13 14.52
C ARG A 11 17.42 70.20 15.64
N PRO A 12 18.60 70.25 16.32
CA PRO A 12 19.51 69.19 16.84
C PRO A 12 20.23 69.52 18.21
N LYS A 13 21.03 68.57 18.79
CA LYS A 13 22.32 68.73 19.56
C LYS A 13 22.60 67.50 20.48
N ARG A 14 23.83 67.13 20.90
CA ARG A 14 25.21 67.25 20.34
C ARG A 14 26.18 66.24 21.03
N GLN A 15 27.32 65.96 20.39
CA GLN A 15 28.48 65.12 20.84
C GLN A 15 29.51 65.91 21.69
N PRO A 16 30.46 65.30 22.44
CA PRO A 16 31.79 64.78 21.94
C PRO A 16 32.28 63.44 22.62
N SER A 17 33.09 62.53 22.03
CA SER A 17 34.51 62.53 21.53
C SER A 17 35.59 62.27 22.63
N SER A 18 36.79 61.68 22.41
CA SER A 18 37.53 61.28 21.18
C SER A 18 38.70 60.27 21.42
N ARG A 19 39.21 59.62 20.34
CA ARG A 19 40.60 59.08 20.09
C ARG A 19 41.14 57.95 21.02
N SER A 20 41.99 56.98 20.60
CA SER A 20 42.57 56.51 19.30
C SER A 20 43.31 55.13 19.54
N GLN A 21 44.06 54.41 18.67
CA GLN A 21 44.70 54.70 17.37
C GLN A 21 44.93 53.46 16.44
N ASN A 22 45.97 52.63 16.68
CA ASN A 22 46.50 51.54 15.80
C ASN A 22 46.60 50.21 16.58
N GLY A 23 46.55 48.98 16.04
CA GLY A 23 46.45 48.43 14.67
C GLY A 23 46.29 46.88 14.76
N GLN A 24 46.48 46.02 13.74
CA GLN A 24 46.86 46.16 12.32
C GLN A 24 46.36 44.97 11.44
N ARG A 25 46.07 45.28 10.16
CA ARG A 25 46.47 44.64 8.87
C ARG A 25 47.08 43.21 8.85
N ARG A 26 46.86 42.36 7.82
CA ARG A 26 45.99 42.39 6.60
C ARG A 26 45.91 40.99 5.93
N SER A 27 45.01 40.82 4.95
CA SER A 27 44.79 39.61 4.13
C SER A 27 45.42 39.65 2.72
N ASN A 28 45.77 38.48 2.15
CA ASN A 28 45.82 38.11 0.70
C ASN A 28 46.68 38.98 -0.27
N GLN A 29 47.50 38.47 -1.21
CA GLN A 29 47.20 37.51 -2.29
C GLN A 29 48.46 37.15 -3.15
N LYS A 30 48.39 36.08 -3.96
CA LYS A 30 49.10 35.80 -5.26
C LYS A 30 50.66 35.74 -5.35
N GLY A 31 51.18 34.51 -5.48
CA GLY A 31 51.52 33.94 -6.80
C GLY A 31 52.98 33.96 -7.34
N ARG A 32 53.50 32.77 -7.69
CA ARG A 32 54.47 32.54 -8.80
C ARG A 32 54.48 31.06 -9.25
N GLN A 33 55.15 30.76 -10.36
CA GLN A 33 54.96 29.54 -11.16
C GLN A 33 55.92 28.37 -10.87
N GLN A 34 55.48 27.20 -11.36
CA GLN A 34 56.14 25.92 -11.61
C GLN A 34 57.67 25.89 -11.72
N ASN A 35 58.26 24.76 -11.26
CA ASN A 35 59.11 23.95 -12.14
C ASN A 35 59.09 22.45 -11.73
N ASN A 36 59.62 21.58 -12.59
CA ASN A 36 59.22 20.16 -12.66
C ASN A 36 60.07 19.14 -11.88
N ALA A 37 59.37 18.07 -11.48
CA ALA A 37 59.76 16.66 -11.45
C ALA A 37 61.01 16.16 -10.66
N SER A 38 60.73 15.26 -9.72
CA SER A 38 61.47 14.01 -9.54
C SER A 38 60.49 12.95 -9.03
N GLN A 39 60.62 11.69 -9.49
CA GLN A 39 59.71 10.61 -9.11
C GLN A 39 60.14 9.93 -7.80
N GLN A 40 59.18 9.45 -7.02
CA GLN A 40 59.27 8.10 -6.44
C GLN A 40 57.87 7.55 -6.14
N ASN A 41 57.56 6.38 -6.68
CA ASN A 41 56.32 5.66 -6.37
C ASN A 41 56.42 5.09 -4.95
N GLY A 42 55.40 5.35 -4.14
CA GLY A 42 55.23 4.74 -2.83
C GLY A 42 53.75 4.57 -2.52
N GLU A 43 53.23 3.35 -2.70
CA GLU A 43 51.87 3.00 -2.29
C GLU A 43 51.73 3.13 -0.77
N ARG A 44 51.26 4.30 -0.31
CA ARG A 44 50.81 4.45 1.08
C ARG A 44 49.48 3.72 1.24
N LYS A 45 49.54 2.40 1.39
CA LYS A 45 48.44 1.59 1.93
C LYS A 45 48.01 2.22 3.25
N SER A 46 46.81 2.79 3.27
CA SER A 46 46.22 3.42 4.45
C SER A 46 45.86 2.35 5.47
N THR A 47 46.81 2.00 6.33
CA THR A 47 46.58 1.09 7.45
C THR A 47 45.58 1.69 8.43
N VAL A 48 44.30 1.37 8.23
CA VAL A 48 43.20 1.74 9.12
C VAL A 48 43.57 1.29 10.53
N SER A 49 43.74 2.24 11.44
CA SER A 49 44.13 1.90 12.82
C SER A 49 43.09 0.97 13.45
N ARG A 50 43.52 0.03 14.31
CA ARG A 50 42.63 -0.93 14.99
C ARG A 50 41.44 -0.24 15.69
N GLY A 51 41.68 0.95 16.28
CA GLY A 51 40.63 1.77 16.89
C GLY A 51 39.69 2.46 15.90
N ALA A 52 40.12 2.72 14.65
CA ALA A 52 39.22 3.17 13.59
C ALA A 52 38.37 2.02 13.03
N ALA A 53 38.96 0.83 12.80
CA ALA A 53 38.23 -0.36 12.36
C ALA A 53 37.14 -0.77 13.37
N VAL A 54 37.47 -0.84 14.67
CA VAL A 54 36.48 -1.13 15.74
C VAL A 54 35.36 -0.07 15.82
N ARG A 55 35.64 1.20 15.48
CA ARG A 55 34.61 2.25 15.41
C ARG A 55 33.75 2.17 14.14
N ALA A 56 34.29 1.67 13.03
CA ALA A 56 33.51 1.38 11.81
C ALA A 56 32.57 0.20 12.09
N GLN A 57 33.11 -0.95 12.48
CA GLN A 57 32.33 -2.15 12.81
C GLN A 57 31.24 -1.88 13.86
N LYS A 58 31.51 -1.05 14.88
CA LYS A 58 30.48 -0.67 15.86
C LYS A 58 29.39 0.24 15.27
N ARG A 59 29.68 1.08 14.26
CA ARG A 59 28.65 1.83 13.52
C ARG A 59 27.79 0.88 12.71
N THR A 60 28.38 0.03 11.88
CA THR A 60 27.64 -0.97 11.10
C THR A 60 26.76 -1.86 11.98
N GLN A 61 27.24 -2.29 13.17
CA GLN A 61 26.41 -3.00 14.14
C GLN A 61 25.26 -2.18 14.75
N MET A 62 25.35 -0.85 14.85
CA MET A 62 24.25 0.02 15.27
C MET A 62 23.31 0.34 14.11
N ASP A 63 23.83 0.48 12.89
CA ASP A 63 23.06 0.80 11.69
C ASP A 63 22.26 -0.42 11.21
N ALA A 64 22.86 -1.62 11.12
CA ALA A 64 22.15 -2.87 10.88
C ALA A 64 21.14 -3.21 11.99
N GLN A 65 21.46 -2.88 13.26
CA GLN A 65 20.48 -2.99 14.35
C GLN A 65 19.33 -1.99 14.19
N ARG A 66 19.58 -0.79 13.67
CA ARG A 66 18.54 0.22 13.41
C ARG A 66 17.61 -0.22 12.29
N VAL A 67 18.15 -0.77 11.20
CA VAL A 67 17.39 -1.35 10.08
C VAL A 67 16.52 -2.51 10.58
N ALA A 68 17.11 -3.48 11.29
CA ALA A 68 16.35 -4.59 11.87
C ALA A 68 15.36 -4.16 12.98
N ASN A 69 15.54 -2.98 13.58
CA ASN A 69 14.63 -2.41 14.58
C ASN A 69 13.48 -1.59 13.98
N GLN A 70 13.48 -1.30 12.68
CA GLN A 70 12.34 -0.62 12.02
C GLN A 70 11.08 -1.51 12.04
N TYR A 71 11.25 -2.83 12.01
CA TYR A 71 10.19 -3.82 11.96
C TYR A 71 10.21 -4.72 13.19
N LEU A 72 10.24 -4.11 14.38
CA LEU A 72 10.13 -4.88 15.62
C LEU A 72 8.72 -5.49 15.76
N PRO A 73 8.60 -6.77 16.16
CA PRO A 73 7.41 -7.23 16.87
C PRO A 73 7.32 -6.51 18.23
N ALA A 74 6.14 -6.55 18.85
CA ALA A 74 5.87 -5.84 20.08
C ALA A 74 6.86 -6.24 21.20
N GLN A 75 7.66 -5.29 21.67
CA GLN A 75 8.61 -5.54 22.76
C GLN A 75 7.87 -5.60 24.10
N ASP A 76 8.11 -6.66 24.87
CA ASP A 76 7.71 -6.75 26.28
C ASP A 76 8.56 -5.82 27.16
N ASN A 77 8.36 -4.51 26.99
CA ASN A 77 9.10 -3.44 27.64
C ASN A 77 8.63 -3.17 29.08
N GLY A 78 7.93 -4.11 29.74
CA GLY A 78 7.39 -3.96 31.11
C GLY A 78 6.25 -2.94 31.26
N LYS A 79 6.11 -2.00 30.32
CA LYS A 79 4.84 -1.32 30.01
C LYS A 79 3.81 -2.35 29.56
N ARG A 80 3.13 -2.98 30.52
CA ARG A 80 1.85 -3.65 30.26
C ARG A 80 0.91 -2.65 29.60
N ALA A 81 0.04 -3.11 28.70
CA ALA A 81 -1.06 -2.31 28.19
C ALA A 81 -1.80 -1.66 29.37
N ASN A 82 -1.91 -0.32 29.34
CA ASN A 82 -2.41 0.43 30.49
C ASN A 82 -3.92 0.23 30.62
N PHE A 83 -4.31 -0.76 31.43
CA PHE A 83 -5.68 -1.08 31.83
C PHE A 83 -6.61 -1.44 30.65
N ILE A 84 -6.91 -2.73 30.50
CA ILE A 84 -8.07 -3.13 29.69
C ILE A 84 -9.30 -2.61 30.44
N ASP A 85 -9.86 -1.50 29.96
CA ASP A 85 -11.07 -0.91 30.52
C ASP A 85 -12.27 -1.79 30.18
N ASP A 86 -12.78 -2.51 31.17
CA ASP A 86 -14.00 -3.33 31.06
C ASP A 86 -15.29 -2.53 31.32
N SER A 87 -15.20 -1.19 31.42
CA SER A 87 -16.40 -0.34 31.35
C SER A 87 -17.03 -0.43 29.94
N PRO A 88 -18.36 -0.18 29.80
CA PRO A 88 -19.14 -0.55 28.61
C PRO A 88 -18.93 0.41 27.43
N ARG A 89 -17.68 0.53 26.97
CA ARG A 89 -17.24 1.35 25.83
C ARG A 89 -16.97 0.46 24.62
N LEU A 90 -17.14 1.03 23.44
CA LEU A 90 -16.62 0.46 22.20
C LEU A 90 -15.13 0.79 22.09
N LYS A 91 -14.30 -0.19 21.77
CA LYS A 91 -12.86 0.00 21.52
C LYS A 91 -12.55 -0.25 20.04
N ILE A 92 -11.78 0.63 19.44
CA ILE A 92 -11.29 0.52 18.06
C ILE A 92 -9.76 0.57 18.12
N ILE A 93 -9.10 -0.45 17.57
CA ILE A 93 -7.65 -0.66 17.69
C ILE A 93 -7.11 -1.14 16.34
N GLY A 94 -6.23 -0.37 15.70
CA GLY A 94 -5.48 -0.86 14.53
C GLY A 94 -4.20 -1.57 14.96
N LEU A 95 -3.97 -2.81 14.52
CA LEU A 95 -2.67 -3.49 14.64
C LEU A 95 -1.82 -3.33 13.37
N GLY A 96 -2.47 -2.94 12.27
CA GLY A 96 -1.86 -2.45 11.03
C GLY A 96 -2.78 -1.45 10.33
N GLY A 97 -2.26 -0.73 9.32
CA GLY A 97 -3.00 0.29 8.57
C GLY A 97 -3.14 1.67 9.22
N MET A 98 -2.77 1.85 10.50
CA MET A 98 -2.80 3.18 11.16
C MET A 98 -1.47 3.95 11.04
N ASP A 99 -0.50 3.38 10.32
CA ASP A 99 0.77 3.99 9.91
C ASP A 99 1.20 3.46 8.53
N GLY A 100 2.43 3.79 8.11
CA GLY A 100 2.99 3.35 6.82
C GLY A 100 2.20 3.86 5.61
N GLY A 101 2.32 3.18 4.47
CA GLY A 101 1.58 3.50 3.25
C GLY A 101 0.11 3.05 3.24
N GLY A 102 -0.46 2.63 4.39
CA GLY A 102 -1.74 1.91 4.43
C GLY A 102 -1.58 0.43 4.13
N SER A 103 -0.56 -0.23 4.68
CA SER A 103 -0.29 -1.65 4.50
C SER A 103 -0.58 -2.48 5.76
N LYS A 104 -0.56 -3.82 5.63
CA LYS A 104 -0.88 -4.81 6.67
C LYS A 104 -2.21 -4.52 7.41
N ASN A 105 -3.22 -4.04 6.68
CA ASN A 105 -4.44 -3.47 7.24
C ASN A 105 -5.15 -4.50 8.12
N MET A 106 -5.31 -4.16 9.42
CA MET A 106 -5.88 -5.06 10.42
C MET A 106 -6.40 -4.25 11.60
N MET A 107 -7.71 -4.28 11.81
CA MET A 107 -8.39 -3.50 12.83
C MET A 107 -9.28 -4.36 13.72
N LEU A 108 -9.37 -4.03 15.00
CA LEU A 108 -10.23 -4.70 15.97
C LEU A 108 -11.32 -3.76 16.45
N VAL A 109 -12.52 -4.32 16.59
CA VAL A 109 -13.69 -3.70 17.19
C VAL A 109 -14.10 -4.57 18.38
N GLU A 110 -13.86 -4.11 19.60
CA GLU A 110 -14.16 -4.83 20.86
C GLU A 110 -15.26 -4.12 21.64
N TYR A 111 -16.22 -4.88 22.16
CA TYR A 111 -17.24 -4.43 23.11
C TYR A 111 -17.55 -5.53 24.13
N MET A 112 -17.32 -5.25 25.42
CA MET A 112 -17.47 -6.23 26.52
C MET A 112 -16.74 -7.55 26.21
N ASP A 113 -17.47 -8.66 26.07
CA ASP A 113 -16.96 -10.01 25.85
C ASP A 113 -16.88 -10.41 24.37
N ASP A 114 -17.21 -9.51 23.44
CA ASP A 114 -17.22 -9.78 21.99
C ASP A 114 -16.21 -8.88 21.25
N ALA A 115 -15.51 -9.47 20.28
CA ALA A 115 -14.61 -8.76 19.38
C ALA A 115 -14.71 -9.30 17.94
N ILE A 116 -14.62 -8.40 16.96
CA ILE A 116 -14.42 -8.75 15.55
C ILE A 116 -13.15 -8.10 15.02
N VAL A 117 -12.54 -8.74 14.02
CA VAL A 117 -11.44 -8.20 13.24
C VAL A 117 -12.00 -7.71 11.90
N ILE A 118 -11.68 -6.48 11.50
CA ILE A 118 -11.88 -5.99 10.14
C ILE A 118 -10.53 -6.01 9.41
N ASP A 119 -10.45 -6.83 8.36
CA ASP A 119 -9.26 -7.14 7.56
C ASP A 119 -8.06 -7.74 8.34
N ALA A 120 -7.18 -8.44 7.65
CA ALA A 120 -5.92 -8.97 8.18
C ALA A 120 -4.87 -9.13 7.06
N GLY A 121 -4.28 -8.01 6.67
CA GLY A 121 -3.36 -7.90 5.53
C GLY A 121 -1.90 -8.29 5.75
N ASN A 122 -1.13 -8.16 4.68
CA ASN A 122 0.34 -8.14 4.70
C ASN A 122 0.91 -6.78 4.23
N ASP A 123 2.22 -6.62 4.41
CA ASP A 123 2.98 -5.45 3.98
C ASP A 123 4.06 -5.88 2.99
N LEU A 124 3.93 -5.45 1.74
CA LEU A 124 4.86 -5.77 0.64
C LEU A 124 6.00 -4.73 0.52
N SER A 125 6.01 -3.66 1.33
CA SER A 125 7.04 -2.61 1.29
C SER A 125 8.33 -2.95 2.06
N VAL A 126 8.41 -4.16 2.62
CA VAL A 126 9.50 -4.58 3.51
C VAL A 126 10.76 -4.99 2.74
N ASP A 127 11.57 -4.00 2.35
CA ASP A 127 12.92 -4.21 1.82
C ASP A 127 13.89 -4.65 2.93
N LEU A 128 13.97 -5.96 3.15
CA LEU A 128 14.92 -6.60 4.08
C LEU A 128 15.48 -7.89 3.48
N PRO A 129 16.79 -8.19 3.63
CA PRO A 129 17.42 -9.38 3.06
C PRO A 129 16.70 -10.70 3.38
N GLY A 130 16.13 -11.33 2.35
CA GLY A 130 15.41 -12.61 2.45
C GLY A 130 14.10 -12.54 3.25
N ILE A 131 13.49 -11.35 3.36
CA ILE A 131 12.09 -11.15 3.73
C ILE A 131 11.29 -10.94 2.45
N ASN A 132 10.01 -11.26 2.48
CA ASN A 132 9.09 -11.11 1.35
C ASN A 132 7.82 -10.33 1.69
N TYR A 133 7.41 -10.31 2.96
CA TYR A 133 6.38 -9.39 3.47
C TYR A 133 6.42 -9.30 4.99
N GLY A 134 5.82 -8.24 5.53
CA GLY A 134 5.42 -8.15 6.93
C GLY A 134 3.95 -8.55 7.13
N ILE A 135 3.55 -8.86 8.36
CA ILE A 135 2.15 -8.92 8.82
C ILE A 135 2.01 -8.20 10.15
N ALA A 136 0.80 -7.85 10.56
CA ALA A 136 0.56 -7.23 11.87
C ALA A 136 0.98 -8.14 13.04
N ASP A 137 1.51 -7.54 14.11
CA ASP A 137 1.76 -8.27 15.36
C ASP A 137 0.42 -8.56 16.07
N THR A 138 0.17 -9.84 16.34
CA THR A 138 -1.09 -10.33 16.93
C THR A 138 -0.97 -10.65 18.43
N SER A 139 0.09 -10.21 19.11
CA SER A 139 0.32 -10.45 20.54
C SER A 139 -0.85 -9.96 21.42
N TYR A 140 -1.53 -8.88 21.04
CA TYR A 140 -2.75 -8.45 21.74
C TYR A 140 -3.92 -9.44 21.60
N MET A 141 -4.08 -10.08 20.43
CA MET A 141 -5.16 -11.06 20.18
C MET A 141 -5.11 -12.26 21.13
N GLU A 142 -3.93 -12.64 21.61
CA GLU A 142 -3.77 -13.70 22.60
C GLU A 142 -4.50 -13.36 23.92
N THR A 143 -4.50 -12.09 24.31
CA THR A 143 -5.17 -11.63 25.55
C THR A 143 -6.70 -11.63 25.42
N ILE A 144 -7.23 -11.42 24.21
CA ILE A 144 -8.67 -11.36 23.92
C ILE A 144 -9.18 -12.56 23.08
N ARG A 145 -8.41 -13.65 23.00
CA ARG A 145 -8.70 -14.87 22.22
C ARG A 145 -10.13 -15.41 22.46
N HIS A 146 -10.63 -15.27 23.68
CA HIS A 146 -11.96 -15.70 24.12
C HIS A 146 -13.09 -14.77 23.63
N LYS A 147 -12.79 -13.52 23.26
CA LYS A 147 -13.75 -12.53 22.76
C LYS A 147 -13.99 -12.62 21.25
N LEU A 148 -13.02 -13.11 20.49
CA LEU A 148 -13.08 -13.13 19.03
C LEU A 148 -14.31 -13.92 18.52
N ARG A 149 -15.06 -13.33 17.59
CA ARG A 149 -16.26 -13.92 16.96
C ARG A 149 -16.17 -14.07 15.45
N ALA A 150 -15.45 -13.17 14.77
CA ALA A 150 -15.35 -13.17 13.32
C ALA A 150 -14.14 -12.38 12.82
N TYR A 151 -13.71 -12.72 11.60
CA TYR A 151 -13.04 -11.81 10.69
C TYR A 151 -14.08 -11.29 9.68
N VAL A 152 -14.09 -10.00 9.39
CA VAL A 152 -14.94 -9.39 8.36
C VAL A 152 -14.01 -8.70 7.37
N ILE A 153 -14.08 -9.06 6.10
CA ILE A 153 -13.10 -8.65 5.09
C ILE A 153 -13.75 -7.69 4.10
N THR A 154 -13.19 -6.48 3.98
CA THR A 154 -13.69 -5.42 3.10
C THR A 154 -13.54 -5.82 1.63
N HIS A 155 -12.35 -6.32 1.25
CA HIS A 155 -12.03 -6.70 -0.11
C HIS A 155 -10.80 -7.62 -0.24
N GLY A 156 -10.56 -8.15 -1.44
CA GLY A 156 -9.63 -9.26 -1.69
C GLY A 156 -8.16 -8.92 -1.98
N HIS A 157 -7.66 -7.73 -1.61
CA HIS A 157 -6.25 -7.35 -1.76
C HIS A 157 -5.33 -7.93 -0.68
N LEU A 158 -4.04 -8.11 -0.97
CA LEU A 158 -3.10 -8.81 -0.08
C LEU A 158 -2.80 -8.02 1.19
N ASP A 159 -2.82 -6.71 1.10
CA ASP A 159 -2.78 -5.75 2.19
C ASP A 159 -4.07 -5.71 3.03
N HIS A 160 -5.10 -6.50 2.68
CA HIS A 160 -6.31 -6.77 3.48
C HIS A 160 -6.53 -8.26 3.83
N ILE A 161 -5.99 -9.23 3.06
CA ILE A 161 -6.17 -10.68 3.30
C ILE A 161 -4.89 -11.50 3.52
N GLY A 162 -3.72 -10.92 3.22
CA GLY A 162 -2.42 -11.61 3.14
C GLY A 162 -1.89 -12.14 4.48
N GLY A 163 -2.40 -11.63 5.59
CA GLY A 163 -2.10 -12.11 6.94
C GLY A 163 -3.00 -13.25 7.40
N LEU A 164 -4.18 -13.47 6.79
CA LEU A 164 -5.15 -14.49 7.24
C LEU A 164 -4.54 -15.90 7.37
N PRO A 165 -3.73 -16.43 6.43
CA PRO A 165 -3.09 -17.74 6.57
C PRO A 165 -2.15 -17.88 7.77
N HIS A 166 -1.63 -16.76 8.30
CA HIS A 166 -0.76 -16.72 9.49
C HIS A 166 -1.50 -16.52 10.80
N ILE A 167 -2.72 -15.99 10.73
CA ILE A 167 -3.45 -15.41 11.86
C ILE A 167 -4.66 -16.28 12.22
N VAL A 168 -5.50 -16.66 11.25
CA VAL A 168 -6.71 -17.45 11.52
C VAL A 168 -6.39 -18.85 12.08
N PRO A 169 -5.33 -19.57 11.65
CA PRO A 169 -4.97 -20.84 12.30
C PRO A 169 -4.46 -20.68 13.74
N LYS A 170 -4.03 -19.48 14.15
CA LYS A 170 -3.68 -19.17 15.54
C LYS A 170 -4.89 -18.74 16.36
N PHE A 171 -5.86 -18.04 15.75
CA PHE A 171 -7.06 -17.51 16.39
C PHE A 171 -8.32 -17.88 15.57
N PRO A 172 -8.80 -19.14 15.62
CA PRO A 172 -9.86 -19.58 14.71
C PRO A 172 -11.20 -18.90 14.97
N ALA A 173 -11.73 -18.25 13.92
CA ALA A 173 -13.09 -17.71 13.85
C ALA A 173 -13.54 -17.70 12.38
N PRO A 174 -14.86 -17.68 12.07
CA PRO A 174 -15.34 -17.61 10.70
C PRO A 174 -14.96 -16.28 10.01
N ILE A 175 -14.75 -16.36 8.71
CA ILE A 175 -14.37 -15.23 7.85
C ILE A 175 -15.57 -14.83 6.98
N TYR A 176 -16.02 -13.60 7.12
CA TYR A 176 -17.16 -13.00 6.42
C TYR A 176 -16.65 -12.06 5.32
N GLY A 177 -17.35 -12.01 4.18
CA GLY A 177 -17.03 -11.12 3.06
C GLY A 177 -17.93 -11.33 1.85
N SER A 178 -17.78 -10.51 0.82
CA SER A 178 -18.48 -10.69 -0.46
C SER A 178 -18.07 -12.00 -1.15
N ASN A 179 -18.86 -12.48 -2.13
CA ASN A 179 -18.55 -13.68 -2.93
C ASN A 179 -17.15 -13.63 -3.56
N PHE A 180 -16.74 -12.49 -4.12
CA PHE A 180 -15.38 -12.33 -4.68
C PHE A 180 -14.31 -12.45 -3.58
N THR A 181 -14.52 -11.76 -2.46
CA THR A 181 -13.58 -11.72 -1.33
C THR A 181 -13.43 -13.09 -0.68
N ILE A 182 -14.52 -13.86 -0.51
CA ILE A 182 -14.44 -15.25 -0.03
C ILE A 182 -13.69 -16.14 -1.03
N GLY A 183 -13.93 -16.01 -2.34
CA GLY A 183 -13.15 -16.72 -3.36
C GLY A 183 -11.65 -16.37 -3.34
N ARG A 184 -11.30 -15.12 -3.03
CA ARG A 184 -9.91 -14.67 -2.80
C ARG A 184 -9.31 -15.26 -1.52
N VAL A 185 -10.08 -15.38 -0.44
CA VAL A 185 -9.66 -16.01 0.82
C VAL A 185 -9.42 -17.50 0.65
N GLU A 186 -10.34 -18.23 0.02
CA GLU A 186 -10.18 -19.67 -0.23
C GLU A 186 -8.97 -19.95 -1.15
N GLU A 187 -8.68 -19.06 -2.10
CA GLU A 187 -7.49 -19.12 -2.95
C GLU A 187 -6.18 -18.96 -2.15
N ILE A 188 -6.07 -17.94 -1.30
CA ILE A 188 -4.80 -17.68 -0.58
C ILE A 188 -4.50 -18.75 0.49
N PHE A 189 -5.52 -19.33 1.12
CA PHE A 189 -5.34 -20.50 1.99
C PHE A 189 -4.94 -21.76 1.20
N SER A 190 -5.52 -21.98 0.02
CA SER A 190 -5.20 -23.14 -0.83
C SER A 190 -3.79 -23.10 -1.41
N ASN A 191 -3.26 -21.90 -1.69
CA ASN A 191 -1.94 -21.67 -2.27
C ASN A 191 -0.86 -21.27 -1.25
N PHE A 192 -1.13 -21.39 0.06
CA PHE A 192 -0.17 -21.02 1.09
C PHE A 192 1.07 -21.93 1.08
N GLY A 193 2.26 -21.36 1.33
CA GLY A 193 3.54 -22.05 1.19
C GLY A 193 3.85 -23.08 2.28
N LEU A 194 3.13 -23.04 3.40
CA LEU A 194 3.24 -23.99 4.51
C LEU A 194 1.93 -24.80 4.64
N PRO A 195 1.99 -26.06 5.11
CA PRO A 195 0.79 -26.81 5.44
C PRO A 195 0.03 -26.15 6.60
N MET A 196 -1.30 -26.16 6.52
CA MET A 196 -2.17 -25.77 7.64
C MET A 196 -2.00 -26.72 8.83
N PRO A 197 -2.23 -26.27 10.08
CA PRO A 197 -2.18 -27.15 11.25
C PRO A 197 -3.13 -28.35 11.16
N GLU A 198 -2.77 -29.46 11.79
CA GLU A 198 -3.62 -30.66 11.84
C GLU A 198 -4.99 -30.34 12.44
N GLY A 199 -6.05 -30.75 11.74
CA GLY A 199 -7.44 -30.46 12.14
C GLY A 199 -7.93 -29.04 11.84
N PHE A 200 -7.11 -28.14 11.29
CA PHE A 200 -7.57 -26.82 10.86
C PHE A 200 -8.62 -26.95 9.73
N GLN A 201 -9.72 -26.22 9.88
CA GLN A 201 -10.76 -26.09 8.85
C GLN A 201 -11.05 -24.61 8.65
N LEU A 202 -10.90 -24.14 7.41
CA LEU A 202 -11.29 -22.80 7.01
C LEU A 202 -12.82 -22.68 7.07
N GLN A 203 -13.33 -21.67 7.77
CA GLN A 203 -14.76 -21.39 7.86
C GLN A 203 -15.05 -20.06 7.18
N THR A 204 -15.70 -20.10 6.02
CA THR A 204 -16.08 -18.92 5.23
C THR A 204 -17.60 -18.72 5.28
N VAL A 205 -18.03 -17.45 5.29
CA VAL A 205 -19.43 -17.04 5.21
C VAL A 205 -19.54 -15.94 4.17
N MET A 206 -20.20 -16.23 3.04
CA MET A 206 -20.51 -15.21 2.05
C MET A 206 -21.64 -14.31 2.56
N MET A 207 -21.46 -13.01 2.39
CA MET A 207 -22.49 -11.98 2.52
C MET A 207 -22.72 -11.34 1.15
N ASN A 208 -23.93 -10.82 0.91
CA ASN A 208 -24.31 -10.18 -0.35
C ASN A 208 -24.48 -8.66 -0.16
N GLU A 209 -23.50 -7.91 -0.66
CA GLU A 209 -23.34 -6.46 -0.53
C GLU A 209 -24.41 -5.60 -1.24
N ASN A 210 -25.42 -6.24 -1.83
CA ASN A 210 -26.53 -5.64 -2.59
C ASN A 210 -27.90 -5.90 -1.94
N THR A 211 -27.92 -6.61 -0.82
CA THR A 211 -29.16 -7.02 -0.12
C THR A 211 -29.32 -6.37 1.25
N HIS A 212 -28.31 -5.60 1.67
CA HIS A 212 -28.24 -4.93 2.97
C HIS A 212 -28.49 -5.92 4.13
N GLU A 213 -28.04 -7.17 3.97
CA GLU A 213 -28.26 -8.22 4.96
C GLU A 213 -27.43 -7.95 6.22
N ARG A 214 -28.08 -8.08 7.38
CA ARG A 214 -27.49 -7.73 8.69
C ARG A 214 -27.29 -8.98 9.52
N LEU A 215 -26.11 -9.58 9.44
CA LEU A 215 -25.76 -10.79 10.17
C LEU A 215 -25.35 -10.45 11.61
N LYS A 216 -25.88 -11.20 12.58
CA LYS A 216 -25.56 -11.00 14.00
C LYS A 216 -24.30 -11.75 14.39
N ILE A 217 -23.32 -11.03 14.94
CA ILE A 217 -22.01 -11.55 15.35
C ILE A 217 -21.76 -11.09 16.79
N GLY A 218 -22.14 -11.92 17.77
CA GLY A 218 -22.12 -11.54 19.19
C GLY A 218 -23.05 -10.36 19.49
N ALA A 219 -22.52 -9.33 20.12
CA ALA A 219 -23.16 -8.04 20.38
C ALA A 219 -23.36 -7.16 19.13
N PHE A 220 -22.71 -7.49 18.01
CA PHE A 220 -22.72 -6.68 16.78
C PHE A 220 -23.77 -7.17 15.76
N TYR A 221 -24.24 -6.27 14.92
CA TYR A 221 -24.81 -6.63 13.61
C TYR A 221 -23.91 -6.03 12.51
N VAL A 222 -23.55 -6.86 11.52
CA VAL A 222 -22.66 -6.48 10.43
C VAL A 222 -23.43 -6.48 9.11
N GLU A 223 -23.26 -5.42 8.34
CA GLU A 223 -23.79 -5.23 6.98
C GLU A 223 -22.60 -4.97 6.04
N LEU A 224 -22.66 -5.50 4.82
CA LEU A 224 -21.75 -5.10 3.74
C LEU A 224 -22.49 -4.21 2.75
N VAL A 225 -21.87 -3.10 2.35
CA VAL A 225 -22.41 -2.17 1.35
C VAL A 225 -21.39 -2.00 0.23
N ARG A 226 -21.82 -2.16 -1.03
CA ARG A 226 -20.92 -2.15 -2.19
C ARG A 226 -20.22 -0.81 -2.41
N VAL A 227 -18.91 -0.87 -2.71
CA VAL A 227 -18.11 0.25 -3.25
C VAL A 227 -17.32 -0.18 -4.48
N THR A 228 -17.13 0.74 -5.42
CA THR A 228 -16.15 0.57 -6.50
C THR A 228 -14.73 0.78 -5.99
N HIS A 229 -13.82 -0.08 -6.41
CA HIS A 229 -12.38 -0.01 -6.13
C HIS A 229 -11.64 -0.70 -7.31
N SER A 230 -10.31 -0.92 -7.23
CA SER A 230 -9.55 -1.64 -8.25
C SER A 230 -9.66 -3.19 -8.18
N ILE A 231 -10.58 -3.74 -7.37
CA ILE A 231 -10.94 -5.17 -7.36
C ILE A 231 -12.46 -5.33 -7.29
N PRO A 232 -13.07 -6.37 -7.93
CA PRO A 232 -14.50 -6.63 -7.79
C PRO A 232 -14.89 -7.05 -6.37
N GLY A 233 -16.13 -6.77 -5.98
CA GLY A 233 -16.68 -7.17 -4.69
C GLY A 233 -16.07 -6.46 -3.48
N SER A 234 -15.49 -5.27 -3.66
CA SER A 234 -15.12 -4.39 -2.54
C SER A 234 -16.34 -3.89 -1.78
N THR A 235 -16.21 -3.83 -0.46
CA THR A 235 -17.32 -3.49 0.45
C THR A 235 -16.89 -2.59 1.59
N ILE A 236 -17.78 -1.66 1.92
CA ILE A 236 -17.83 -0.97 3.20
C ILE A 236 -18.37 -1.95 4.24
N VAL A 237 -17.72 -1.99 5.41
CA VAL A 237 -18.15 -2.78 6.55
C VAL A 237 -18.87 -1.85 7.54
N VAL A 238 -20.18 -2.00 7.63
CA VAL A 238 -21.01 -1.30 8.63
C VAL A 238 -21.16 -2.22 9.84
N VAL A 239 -20.89 -1.70 11.03
CA VAL A 239 -21.01 -2.44 12.29
C VAL A 239 -21.92 -1.66 13.24
N ASP A 240 -23.12 -2.18 13.46
CA ASP A 240 -24.02 -1.68 14.49
C ASP A 240 -23.65 -2.29 15.84
N THR A 241 -23.23 -1.43 16.76
CA THR A 241 -22.78 -1.79 18.11
C THR A 241 -23.77 -1.27 19.17
N PRO A 242 -23.76 -1.78 20.42
CA PRO A 242 -24.57 -1.24 21.50
C PRO A 242 -24.28 0.22 21.88
N VAL A 243 -23.18 0.81 21.37
CA VAL A 243 -22.78 2.21 21.56
C VAL A 243 -23.26 3.10 20.40
N GLY A 244 -23.49 2.51 19.22
CA GLY A 244 -23.84 3.19 17.98
C GLY A 244 -23.19 2.56 16.75
N ARG A 245 -23.57 3.03 15.57
CA ARG A 245 -23.06 2.56 14.27
C ARG A 245 -21.65 3.06 13.99
N ILE A 246 -20.74 2.17 13.64
CA ILE A 246 -19.47 2.54 12.99
C ILE A 246 -19.46 2.06 11.54
N ILE A 247 -18.74 2.79 10.69
CA ILE A 247 -18.55 2.45 9.27
C ILE A 247 -17.06 2.43 9.00
N ASN A 248 -16.51 1.28 8.58
CA ASN A 248 -15.19 1.20 7.95
C ASN A 248 -15.39 1.19 6.43
N THR A 249 -14.79 2.14 5.72
CA THR A 249 -14.99 2.30 4.26
C THR A 249 -14.43 1.14 3.43
N GLY A 250 -13.52 0.33 3.98
CA GLY A 250 -12.53 -0.37 3.17
C GLY A 250 -11.75 0.63 2.31
N ASP A 251 -11.16 0.15 1.22
CA ASP A 251 -10.66 1.03 0.16
C ASP A 251 -11.74 1.28 -0.88
N PHE A 252 -11.86 2.53 -1.32
CA PHE A 252 -12.96 2.93 -2.21
C PHE A 252 -12.60 4.07 -3.14
N ARG A 253 -13.33 4.14 -4.25
CA ARG A 253 -13.58 5.34 -5.05
C ARG A 253 -15.07 5.39 -5.41
N PHE A 254 -15.54 6.48 -6.01
CA PHE A 254 -16.90 6.60 -6.53
C PHE A 254 -16.87 6.65 -8.06
N ASP A 255 -16.57 5.51 -8.67
CA ASP A 255 -16.54 5.33 -10.12
C ASP A 255 -17.97 5.38 -10.69
N PRO A 256 -18.32 6.35 -11.56
CA PRO A 256 -19.67 6.44 -12.13
C PRO A 256 -19.90 5.41 -13.25
N ASN A 257 -18.86 4.75 -13.75
CA ASN A 257 -18.94 3.81 -14.87
C ASN A 257 -17.94 2.64 -14.73
N PRO A 258 -18.05 1.82 -13.66
CA PRO A 258 -17.21 0.64 -13.51
C PRO A 258 -17.50 -0.39 -14.62
N LEU A 259 -16.52 -1.23 -14.91
CA LEU A 259 -16.52 -2.15 -16.06
C LEU A 259 -17.58 -3.26 -15.97
N ASP A 260 -17.82 -3.76 -14.77
CA ASP A 260 -18.88 -4.71 -14.44
C ASP A 260 -20.28 -4.05 -14.40
N HIS A 261 -20.32 -2.71 -14.41
CA HIS A 261 -21.47 -1.83 -14.18
C HIS A 261 -22.01 -1.83 -12.75
N GLU A 262 -21.28 -2.44 -11.82
CA GLU A 262 -21.65 -2.63 -10.42
C GLU A 262 -21.17 -1.44 -9.58
N ARG A 263 -21.97 -0.37 -9.57
CA ARG A 263 -21.65 0.90 -8.89
C ARG A 263 -21.64 0.79 -7.36
N THR A 264 -20.99 1.76 -6.72
CA THR A 264 -21.13 2.04 -5.29
C THR A 264 -22.60 2.31 -4.95
N ASP A 265 -23.07 1.77 -3.83
CA ASP A 265 -24.42 2.02 -3.33
C ASP A 265 -24.52 3.36 -2.60
N MET A 266 -24.61 4.43 -3.40
CA MET A 266 -24.74 5.81 -2.94
C MET A 266 -26.08 6.07 -2.24
N GLU A 267 -27.11 5.25 -2.49
CA GLU A 267 -28.42 5.37 -1.85
C GLU A 267 -28.35 4.82 -0.42
N ARG A 268 -27.85 3.59 -0.23
CA ARG A 268 -27.64 3.01 1.10
C ARG A 268 -26.67 3.83 1.95
N LEU A 269 -25.60 4.37 1.36
CA LEU A 269 -24.67 5.26 2.07
C LEU A 269 -25.35 6.50 2.67
N LYS A 270 -26.34 7.06 1.95
CA LYS A 270 -27.14 8.18 2.44
C LYS A 270 -28.15 7.74 3.51
N GLU A 271 -28.83 6.60 3.32
CA GLU A 271 -29.72 6.03 4.33
C GLU A 271 -29.00 5.80 5.66
N LEU A 272 -27.80 5.21 5.63
CA LEU A 272 -26.98 4.97 6.81
C LEU A 272 -26.63 6.27 7.57
N GLY A 273 -26.41 7.37 6.85
CA GLY A 273 -26.20 8.70 7.43
C GLY A 273 -27.47 9.38 7.95
N ASP A 274 -28.64 9.09 7.36
CA ASP A 274 -29.94 9.54 7.85
C ASP A 274 -30.46 8.69 9.05
N GLU A 275 -30.08 7.40 9.12
CA GLU A 275 -30.22 6.53 10.30
C GLU A 275 -29.26 6.94 11.44
N GLY A 276 -28.09 7.48 11.09
CA GLY A 276 -27.10 8.07 12.01
C GLY A 276 -25.84 7.22 12.21
N VAL A 277 -24.67 7.86 12.07
CA VAL A 277 -23.34 7.22 12.20
C VAL A 277 -22.57 7.80 13.40
N LEU A 278 -22.14 6.94 14.32
CA LEU A 278 -21.31 7.34 15.47
C LEU A 278 -19.88 7.66 15.02
N ALA A 279 -19.25 6.79 14.23
CA ALA A 279 -17.90 7.01 13.73
C ALA A 279 -17.74 6.54 12.28
N LEU A 280 -17.14 7.38 11.43
CA LEU A 280 -16.61 6.98 10.13
C LEU A 280 -15.11 6.71 10.27
N LEU A 281 -14.71 5.53 9.81
CA LEU A 281 -13.33 5.08 9.69
C LEU A 281 -13.01 5.05 8.18
N SER A 282 -12.38 6.11 7.68
CA SER A 282 -12.20 6.33 6.24
C SER A 282 -10.76 6.12 5.80
N GLU A 283 -10.56 5.32 4.75
CA GLU A 283 -9.25 5.20 4.08
C GLU A 283 -8.72 6.58 3.66
N SER A 284 -7.40 6.75 3.60
CA SER A 284 -6.80 8.07 3.39
C SER A 284 -5.77 8.08 2.27
N THR A 285 -5.56 6.96 1.58
CA THR A 285 -4.35 6.62 0.79
C THR A 285 -3.95 7.71 -0.19
N THR A 286 -4.95 8.36 -0.79
CA THR A 286 -4.78 9.39 -1.83
C THR A 286 -5.46 10.72 -1.51
N VAL A 287 -5.73 11.04 -0.24
CA VAL A 287 -6.38 12.31 0.15
C VAL A 287 -5.56 13.58 -0.17
N GLU A 288 -4.27 13.43 -0.45
CA GLU A 288 -3.43 14.54 -0.96
C GLU A 288 -3.66 14.84 -2.47
N ARG A 289 -4.51 14.06 -3.16
CA ARG A 289 -4.89 14.25 -4.57
C ARG A 289 -6.21 15.04 -4.70
N MET A 290 -6.10 16.23 -5.28
CA MET A 290 -7.21 17.15 -5.57
C MET A 290 -8.23 16.55 -6.56
N GLY A 291 -9.48 17.03 -6.49
CA GLY A 291 -10.54 16.72 -7.47
C GLY A 291 -11.16 15.34 -7.28
N ARG A 292 -11.62 14.74 -8.38
CA ARG A 292 -12.25 13.40 -8.45
C ARG A 292 -11.39 12.41 -9.24
N THR A 293 -11.38 11.16 -8.82
CA THR A 293 -10.74 10.05 -9.52
C THR A 293 -11.46 9.80 -10.87
N PRO A 294 -10.74 9.68 -11.99
CA PRO A 294 -11.34 9.29 -13.26
C PRO A 294 -12.05 7.93 -13.17
N SER A 295 -13.01 7.67 -14.06
CA SER A 295 -13.57 6.33 -14.21
C SER A 295 -12.55 5.39 -14.85
N GLU A 296 -12.43 4.16 -14.35
CA GLU A 296 -11.48 3.19 -14.90
C GLU A 296 -11.83 2.77 -16.34
N SER A 297 -13.09 2.91 -16.77
CA SER A 297 -13.49 2.67 -18.17
C SER A 297 -12.80 3.58 -19.18
N THR A 298 -12.18 4.68 -18.75
CA THR A 298 -11.37 5.56 -19.61
C THR A 298 -10.08 4.90 -20.12
N ILE A 299 -9.64 3.79 -19.52
CA ILE A 299 -8.39 3.12 -19.87
C ILE A 299 -8.56 2.15 -21.06
N GLU A 300 -9.75 1.59 -21.27
CA GLU A 300 -9.96 0.53 -22.26
C GLU A 300 -9.65 0.99 -23.69
N GLN A 301 -10.02 2.23 -24.03
CA GLN A 301 -9.68 2.84 -25.33
C GLN A 301 -8.15 2.99 -25.49
N SER A 302 -7.43 3.38 -24.44
CA SER A 302 -5.97 3.51 -24.45
C SER A 302 -5.28 2.18 -24.80
N PHE A 303 -5.83 1.05 -24.37
CA PHE A 303 -5.34 -0.27 -24.79
C PHE A 303 -5.66 -0.55 -26.26
N ILE A 304 -6.89 -0.28 -26.72
CA ILE A 304 -7.28 -0.47 -28.13
C ILE A 304 -6.35 0.34 -29.05
N ASP A 305 -6.11 1.62 -28.73
CA ASP A 305 -5.30 2.55 -29.51
C ASP A 305 -3.81 2.15 -29.58
N ILE A 306 -3.23 1.66 -28.47
CA ILE A 306 -1.85 1.16 -28.47
C ILE A 306 -1.76 -0.18 -29.20
N MET A 307 -2.75 -1.06 -29.06
CA MET A 307 -2.73 -2.38 -29.73
C MET A 307 -2.85 -2.29 -31.25
N GLU A 308 -3.55 -1.29 -31.79
CA GLU A 308 -3.59 -0.98 -33.24
C GLU A 308 -2.21 -0.53 -33.76
N GLN A 309 -1.43 0.18 -32.93
CA GLN A 309 -0.17 0.82 -33.33
C GLN A 309 1.09 -0.03 -33.04
N ALA A 310 0.97 -1.14 -32.31
CA ALA A 310 2.11 -1.93 -31.87
C ALA A 310 2.77 -2.72 -33.03
N PRO A 311 4.08 -2.55 -33.28
CA PRO A 311 4.78 -3.22 -34.40
C PRO A 311 5.12 -4.71 -34.16
N GLY A 312 4.58 -5.31 -33.09
CA GLY A 312 4.94 -6.65 -32.64
C GLY A 312 4.17 -7.09 -31.41
N ARG A 313 4.83 -7.87 -30.52
CA ARG A 313 4.14 -8.47 -29.36
C ARG A 313 3.93 -7.43 -28.27
N ILE A 314 2.83 -7.56 -27.56
CA ILE A 314 2.40 -6.57 -26.57
C ILE A 314 2.50 -7.19 -25.18
N PHE A 315 3.14 -6.49 -24.25
CA PHE A 315 3.35 -6.91 -22.87
C PHE A 315 2.69 -5.88 -21.96
N VAL A 316 1.76 -6.30 -21.09
CA VAL A 316 1.05 -5.38 -20.21
C VAL A 316 1.33 -5.74 -18.76
N GLY A 317 2.05 -4.86 -18.07
CA GLY A 317 2.37 -4.99 -16.66
C GLY A 317 1.22 -4.46 -15.81
N VAL A 318 0.64 -5.33 -14.97
CA VAL A 318 -0.44 -4.99 -14.03
C VAL A 318 -0.30 -5.74 -12.70
N PHE A 319 -0.91 -5.19 -11.65
CA PHE A 319 -1.15 -5.91 -10.40
C PHE A 319 -2.01 -7.16 -10.64
N SER A 320 -1.64 -8.29 -10.03
CA SER A 320 -2.31 -9.59 -10.25
C SER A 320 -3.75 -9.66 -9.73
N THR A 321 -4.23 -8.64 -9.02
CA THR A 321 -5.56 -8.57 -8.41
C THR A 321 -6.55 -7.71 -9.19
N ASN A 322 -6.10 -6.76 -10.02
CA ASN A 322 -7.03 -5.87 -10.75
C ASN A 322 -7.65 -6.59 -11.97
N MET A 323 -8.70 -7.39 -11.69
CA MET A 323 -9.45 -8.14 -12.68
C MET A 323 -10.13 -7.24 -13.71
N ASN A 324 -10.54 -6.03 -13.32
CA ASN A 324 -11.15 -5.05 -14.23
C ASN A 324 -10.16 -4.66 -15.33
N ARG A 325 -8.92 -4.35 -14.96
CA ARG A 325 -7.85 -4.07 -15.93
C ARG A 325 -7.54 -5.26 -16.83
N ILE A 326 -7.46 -6.47 -16.26
CA ILE A 326 -7.23 -7.69 -17.05
C ILE A 326 -8.39 -7.91 -18.05
N GLN A 327 -9.64 -7.68 -17.66
CA GLN A 327 -10.80 -7.76 -18.55
C GLN A 327 -10.74 -6.72 -19.66
N MET A 328 -10.34 -5.46 -19.39
CA MET A 328 -10.13 -4.45 -20.44
C MET A 328 -9.03 -4.85 -21.43
N ILE A 329 -7.91 -5.38 -20.94
CA ILE A 329 -6.80 -5.86 -21.79
C ILE A 329 -7.26 -7.07 -22.64
N VAL A 330 -8.09 -7.96 -22.08
CA VAL A 330 -8.71 -9.07 -22.81
C VAL A 330 -9.72 -8.57 -23.85
N ASN A 331 -10.52 -7.55 -23.55
CA ASN A 331 -11.45 -6.95 -24.50
C ASN A 331 -10.70 -6.33 -25.70
N ALA A 332 -9.67 -5.51 -25.43
CA ALA A 332 -8.82 -4.90 -26.46
C ALA A 332 -8.07 -5.96 -27.30
N ALA A 333 -7.55 -7.02 -26.67
CA ALA A 333 -6.94 -8.14 -27.39
C ALA A 333 -7.94 -8.87 -28.30
N VAL A 334 -9.18 -9.07 -27.83
CA VAL A 334 -10.26 -9.70 -28.61
C VAL A 334 -10.72 -8.79 -29.76
N HIS A 335 -10.78 -7.48 -29.56
CA HIS A 335 -11.10 -6.49 -30.60
C HIS A 335 -10.16 -6.62 -31.81
N HIS A 336 -8.86 -6.74 -31.55
CA HIS A 336 -7.82 -6.92 -32.56
C HIS A 336 -7.61 -8.38 -33.01
N GLY A 337 -8.40 -9.33 -32.50
CA GLY A 337 -8.26 -10.76 -32.79
C GLY A 337 -6.97 -11.41 -32.26
N HIS A 338 -6.25 -10.71 -31.38
CA HIS A 338 -5.05 -11.20 -30.71
C HIS A 338 -5.35 -12.34 -29.73
N LYS A 339 -4.34 -13.14 -29.41
CA LYS A 339 -4.38 -14.12 -28.32
C LYS A 339 -3.78 -13.54 -27.05
N VAL A 340 -4.22 -14.04 -25.90
CA VAL A 340 -3.74 -13.60 -24.59
C VAL A 340 -2.95 -14.72 -23.91
N ALA A 341 -1.79 -14.40 -23.36
CA ALA A 341 -1.06 -15.24 -22.42
C ALA A 341 -0.97 -14.55 -21.06
N ILE A 342 -0.99 -15.30 -19.96
CA ILE A 342 -0.71 -14.80 -18.61
C ILE A 342 0.68 -15.24 -18.17
N ASP A 343 1.42 -14.35 -17.51
CA ASP A 343 2.71 -14.65 -16.87
C ASP A 343 2.74 -14.15 -15.40
N GLY A 344 2.42 -15.07 -14.49
CA GLY A 344 2.42 -14.85 -13.04
C GLY A 344 1.46 -15.80 -12.32
N ARG A 345 1.97 -16.61 -11.37
CA ARG A 345 1.17 -17.66 -10.70
C ARG A 345 -0.06 -17.10 -9.95
N SER A 346 0.11 -16.00 -9.20
CA SER A 346 -0.99 -15.31 -8.51
C SER A 346 -2.04 -14.77 -9.48
N MET A 347 -1.62 -14.27 -10.64
CA MET A 347 -2.51 -13.74 -11.68
C MET A 347 -3.32 -14.85 -12.34
N VAL A 348 -2.70 -15.99 -12.67
CA VAL A 348 -3.42 -17.18 -13.19
C VAL A 348 -4.45 -17.67 -12.16
N SER A 349 -4.04 -17.85 -10.91
CA SER A 349 -4.93 -18.34 -9.84
C SER A 349 -6.13 -17.41 -9.58
N THR A 350 -5.88 -16.08 -9.55
CA THR A 350 -6.95 -15.09 -9.37
C THR A 350 -7.89 -15.04 -10.57
N LEU A 351 -7.36 -15.14 -11.80
CA LEU A 351 -8.14 -15.26 -13.03
C LEU A 351 -9.00 -16.53 -13.06
N GLU A 352 -8.45 -17.68 -12.66
CA GLU A 352 -9.18 -18.95 -12.59
C GLU A 352 -10.28 -18.92 -11.52
N MET A 353 -10.12 -18.16 -10.43
CA MET A 353 -11.21 -17.88 -9.48
C MET A 353 -12.26 -16.95 -10.12
N ALA A 354 -11.85 -15.80 -10.65
CA ALA A 354 -12.75 -14.79 -11.23
C ALA A 354 -13.62 -15.37 -12.36
N VAL A 355 -13.06 -16.23 -13.21
CA VAL A 355 -13.80 -16.93 -14.28
C VAL A 355 -14.76 -17.98 -13.71
N ARG A 356 -14.36 -18.76 -12.70
CA ARG A 356 -15.24 -19.79 -12.07
C ARG A 356 -16.46 -19.18 -11.39
N HIS A 357 -16.30 -18.02 -10.74
CA HIS A 357 -17.39 -17.32 -10.05
C HIS A 357 -18.15 -16.33 -10.97
N GLY A 358 -17.79 -16.23 -12.25
CA GLY A 358 -18.52 -15.45 -13.27
C GLY A 358 -18.18 -13.96 -13.36
N PHE A 359 -17.20 -13.48 -12.59
CA PHE A 359 -16.74 -12.08 -12.58
C PHE A 359 -15.98 -11.68 -13.85
N MET A 360 -15.45 -12.64 -14.63
CA MET A 360 -14.78 -12.37 -15.91
C MET A 360 -15.42 -13.12 -17.08
N LYS A 361 -15.58 -12.41 -18.20
CA LYS A 361 -16.26 -12.86 -19.42
C LYS A 361 -15.25 -13.00 -20.55
N ILE A 362 -14.87 -14.23 -20.86
CA ILE A 362 -13.74 -14.56 -21.74
C ILE A 362 -14.21 -15.42 -22.93
N PRO A 363 -14.03 -14.98 -24.19
CA PRO A 363 -14.34 -15.80 -25.35
C PRO A 363 -13.49 -17.07 -25.44
N LYS A 364 -14.09 -18.16 -25.93
CA LYS A 364 -13.41 -19.45 -26.06
C LYS A 364 -12.24 -19.35 -27.05
N GLY A 365 -11.06 -19.81 -26.62
CA GLY A 365 -9.85 -19.78 -27.45
C GLY A 365 -9.16 -18.41 -27.53
N THR A 366 -9.49 -17.45 -26.67
CA THR A 366 -8.69 -16.22 -26.49
C THR A 366 -7.34 -16.52 -25.85
N PHE A 367 -7.30 -17.41 -24.85
CA PHE A 367 -6.08 -17.70 -24.10
C PHE A 367 -5.20 -18.78 -24.74
N VAL A 368 -3.88 -18.60 -24.62
CA VAL A 368 -2.84 -19.54 -25.05
C VAL A 368 -1.76 -19.71 -23.95
N PRO A 369 -1.11 -20.88 -23.84
CA PRO A 369 0.00 -21.05 -22.92
C PRO A 369 1.18 -20.12 -23.23
N ILE A 370 1.80 -19.52 -22.20
CA ILE A 370 3.01 -18.70 -22.34
C ILE A 370 4.15 -19.43 -23.07
N ALA A 371 4.22 -20.77 -22.91
CA ALA A 371 5.20 -21.62 -23.57
C ALA A 371 5.01 -21.78 -25.09
N SER A 372 3.81 -21.52 -25.64
CA SER A 372 3.57 -21.55 -27.10
C SER A 372 3.83 -20.20 -27.79
N VAL A 373 3.86 -19.09 -27.05
CA VAL A 373 4.09 -17.73 -27.59
C VAL A 373 5.32 -17.61 -28.49
N PRO A 374 6.48 -18.28 -28.22
CA PRO A 374 7.65 -18.20 -29.10
C PRO A 374 7.48 -18.80 -30.50
N ALA A 375 6.45 -19.63 -30.72
CA ALA A 375 6.13 -20.25 -32.00
C ALA A 375 4.99 -19.54 -32.75
N MET A 376 4.43 -18.45 -32.18
CA MET A 376 3.37 -17.65 -32.79
C MET A 376 3.96 -16.54 -33.66
N THR A 377 3.14 -15.98 -34.56
CA THR A 377 3.50 -14.74 -35.26
C THR A 377 3.47 -13.57 -34.27
N ASN A 378 4.42 -12.64 -34.38
CA ASN A 378 4.64 -11.60 -33.36
C ASN A 378 3.47 -10.61 -33.24
N ASP A 379 2.72 -10.45 -34.32
CA ASP A 379 1.63 -9.50 -34.55
C ASP A 379 0.27 -9.92 -33.95
N LYS A 380 0.20 -11.02 -33.16
CA LYS A 380 -1.09 -11.61 -32.74
C LYS A 380 -1.14 -12.05 -31.28
N VAL A 381 -0.31 -11.46 -30.40
CA VAL A 381 -0.24 -11.88 -28.99
C VAL A 381 -0.02 -10.73 -28.01
N VAL A 382 -0.86 -10.72 -26.98
CA VAL A 382 -0.78 -9.88 -25.78
C VAL A 382 -0.38 -10.78 -24.60
N ILE A 383 0.61 -10.36 -23.83
CA ILE A 383 1.11 -11.05 -22.65
C ILE A 383 0.81 -10.16 -21.43
N ILE A 384 -0.12 -10.58 -20.59
CA ILE A 384 -0.45 -9.88 -19.34
C ILE A 384 0.45 -10.47 -18.24
N CYS A 385 1.19 -9.61 -17.54
CA CYS A 385 2.27 -10.06 -16.66
C CYS A 385 2.36 -9.29 -15.35
N THR A 386 2.86 -9.97 -14.32
CA THR A 386 3.27 -9.34 -13.05
C THR A 386 4.63 -8.65 -13.20
N GLY A 387 4.90 -7.64 -12.38
CA GLY A 387 6.19 -6.93 -12.38
C GLY A 387 6.14 -5.44 -12.66
N SER A 388 4.96 -4.81 -12.59
CA SER A 388 4.82 -3.39 -12.92
C SER A 388 5.31 -2.44 -11.81
N GLN A 389 5.88 -2.97 -10.73
CA GLN A 389 6.66 -2.23 -9.72
C GLN A 389 8.18 -2.51 -9.82
N GLY A 390 8.65 -3.26 -10.83
CA GLY A 390 10.06 -3.64 -10.96
C GLY A 390 10.50 -4.72 -9.96
N GLU A 391 9.57 -5.51 -9.41
CA GLU A 391 9.88 -6.50 -8.38
C GLU A 391 10.88 -7.56 -8.92
N PRO A 392 12.03 -7.82 -8.27
CA PRO A 392 13.13 -8.62 -8.85
C PRO A 392 12.76 -10.02 -9.33
N SER A 393 11.77 -10.67 -8.71
CA SER A 393 11.31 -12.03 -9.04
C SER A 393 10.04 -12.07 -9.91
N SER A 394 9.61 -10.92 -10.45
CA SER A 394 8.40 -10.81 -11.28
C SER A 394 8.59 -11.38 -12.70
N ALA A 395 7.49 -11.46 -13.46
CA ALA A 395 7.55 -11.86 -14.87
C ALA A 395 8.22 -10.79 -15.73
N LEU A 396 7.79 -9.53 -15.62
CA LEU A 396 8.31 -8.43 -16.44
C LEU A 396 9.79 -8.13 -16.17
N GLN A 397 10.23 -8.12 -14.89
CA GLN A 397 11.64 -7.91 -14.58
C GLN A 397 12.53 -9.01 -15.16
N ARG A 398 12.13 -10.29 -15.12
CA ARG A 398 12.88 -11.37 -15.81
C ARG A 398 12.93 -11.18 -17.32
N MET A 399 11.91 -10.59 -17.94
CA MET A 399 11.93 -10.26 -19.37
C MET A 399 12.87 -9.08 -19.66
N ALA A 400 12.87 -8.05 -18.82
CA ALA A 400 13.79 -6.92 -18.86
C ALA A 400 15.26 -7.35 -18.61
N ASN A 401 15.53 -8.31 -17.73
CA ASN A 401 16.86 -8.88 -17.55
C ASN A 401 17.27 -9.79 -18.73
N GLY A 402 16.30 -10.35 -19.47
CA GLY A 402 16.53 -11.37 -20.51
C GLY A 402 16.67 -12.80 -19.97
N GLU A 403 16.34 -13.00 -18.69
CA GLU A 403 16.42 -14.25 -17.94
C GLU A 403 15.14 -15.11 -18.08
N HIS A 404 14.08 -14.58 -18.68
CA HIS A 404 12.80 -15.29 -18.70
C HIS A 404 12.82 -16.54 -19.59
N ARG A 405 12.37 -17.67 -19.03
CA ARG A 405 12.44 -19.03 -19.61
C ARG A 405 11.84 -19.13 -21.02
N HIS A 406 10.74 -18.43 -21.27
CA HIS A 406 9.99 -18.53 -22.54
C HIS A 406 10.09 -17.28 -23.41
N ILE A 407 10.33 -16.10 -22.82
CA ILE A 407 10.29 -14.83 -23.55
C ILE A 407 11.67 -14.18 -23.54
N LYS A 408 12.17 -13.88 -24.74
CA LYS A 408 13.20 -12.86 -24.96
C LYS A 408 12.54 -11.69 -25.66
N LEU A 409 12.76 -10.48 -25.15
CA LEU A 409 12.27 -9.24 -25.77
C LEU A 409 13.06 -8.91 -27.05
N LYS A 410 12.43 -8.13 -27.93
CA LYS A 410 12.90 -7.73 -29.26
C LYS A 410 12.56 -6.26 -29.47
N GLU A 411 13.24 -5.61 -30.41
CA GLU A 411 13.09 -4.18 -30.72
C GLU A 411 11.63 -3.82 -31.09
N GLN A 412 10.93 -4.67 -31.82
CA GLN A 412 9.52 -4.45 -32.21
C GLN A 412 8.48 -4.79 -31.13
N ASP A 413 8.88 -5.25 -29.94
CA ASP A 413 7.93 -5.51 -28.87
C ASP A 413 7.47 -4.18 -28.23
N THR A 414 6.26 -4.19 -27.66
CA THR A 414 5.67 -3.06 -26.93
C THR A 414 5.38 -3.46 -25.49
N VAL A 415 5.81 -2.66 -24.51
CA VAL A 415 5.55 -2.83 -23.08
C VAL A 415 4.69 -1.66 -22.59
N ILE A 416 3.60 -1.97 -21.89
CA ILE A 416 2.68 -0.99 -21.29
C ILE A 416 2.73 -1.18 -19.77
N LEU A 417 3.19 -0.16 -19.04
CA LEU A 417 3.15 -0.13 -17.57
C LEU A 417 1.83 0.49 -17.11
N SER A 418 0.86 -0.36 -16.77
CA SER A 418 -0.51 0.04 -16.38
C SER A 418 -0.65 0.25 -14.86
N SER A 419 0.43 0.68 -14.20
CA SER A 419 0.46 1.10 -12.79
C SER A 419 1.31 2.34 -12.58
N THR A 420 0.97 3.13 -11.56
CA THR A 420 1.91 4.06 -10.92
C THR A 420 2.80 3.30 -9.92
N PRO A 421 3.93 3.87 -9.49
CA PRO A 421 4.60 3.45 -8.25
C PRO A 421 3.60 3.48 -7.07
N ILE A 422 3.69 2.50 -6.16
CA ILE A 422 2.96 2.52 -4.89
C ILE A 422 3.56 3.63 -4.00
N PRO A 423 2.78 4.58 -3.47
CA PRO A 423 3.29 5.61 -2.57
C PRO A 423 4.07 5.03 -1.39
N GLU A 424 5.16 5.71 -1.02
CA GLU A 424 6.01 5.38 0.15
C GLU A 424 6.75 4.02 0.11
N SER A 425 6.52 3.18 -0.92
CA SER A 425 7.22 1.90 -1.12
C SER A 425 8.70 2.03 -1.53
N GLY A 426 9.07 3.15 -2.17
CA GLY A 426 10.40 3.33 -2.78
C GLY A 426 10.59 2.67 -4.15
N ASN A 427 9.56 2.02 -4.70
CA ASN A 427 9.61 1.27 -5.96
C ASN A 427 9.99 2.13 -7.19
N ASP A 428 9.93 3.46 -7.11
CA ASP A 428 10.32 4.39 -8.19
C ASP A 428 11.71 4.07 -8.80
N ALA A 429 12.66 3.66 -7.96
CA ALA A 429 14.00 3.29 -8.41
C ALA A 429 14.04 1.94 -9.16
N LEU A 430 13.24 0.96 -8.70
CA LEU A 430 13.12 -0.35 -9.34
C LEU A 430 12.40 -0.25 -10.69
N ILE A 431 11.29 0.48 -10.73
CA ILE A 431 10.54 0.80 -11.96
C ILE A 431 11.46 1.57 -12.93
N GLY A 432 12.19 2.56 -12.43
CA GLY A 432 13.18 3.32 -13.19
C GLY A 432 14.21 2.40 -13.86
N GLN A 433 14.87 1.52 -13.08
CA GLN A 433 15.85 0.56 -13.62
C GLN A 433 15.22 -0.42 -14.62
N MET A 434 14.02 -0.93 -14.35
CA MET A 434 13.31 -1.83 -15.26
C MET A 434 13.06 -1.15 -16.62
N VAL A 435 12.54 0.08 -16.62
CA VAL A 435 12.31 0.87 -17.84
C VAL A 435 13.62 1.12 -18.59
N ASP A 436 14.67 1.48 -17.86
CA ASP A 436 16.03 1.64 -18.39
C ASP A 436 16.51 0.37 -19.13
N ASP A 437 16.32 -0.82 -18.54
CA ASP A 437 16.75 -2.11 -19.11
C ASP A 437 15.83 -2.65 -20.22
N LEU A 438 14.60 -2.15 -20.32
CA LEU A 438 13.71 -2.30 -21.49
C LEU A 438 14.14 -1.40 -22.64
N VAL A 439 14.36 -0.10 -22.39
CA VAL A 439 14.77 0.90 -23.39
C VAL A 439 16.16 0.59 -23.96
N LYS A 440 17.09 0.05 -23.15
CA LYS A 440 18.39 -0.49 -23.63
C LYS A 440 18.25 -1.63 -24.65
N LYS A 441 17.09 -2.29 -24.76
CA LYS A 441 16.77 -3.28 -25.81
C LYS A 441 15.99 -2.70 -26.99
N GLN A 442 15.81 -1.38 -27.04
CA GLN A 442 15.03 -0.65 -28.04
C GLN A 442 13.55 -1.09 -28.11
N VAL A 443 13.02 -1.63 -27.00
CA VAL A 443 11.60 -1.99 -26.86
C VAL A 443 10.77 -0.71 -26.76
N HIS A 444 9.59 -0.67 -27.37
CA HIS A 444 8.65 0.45 -27.20
C HIS A 444 8.05 0.39 -25.79
N VAL A 445 8.25 1.41 -24.95
CA VAL A 445 7.73 1.45 -23.58
C VAL A 445 6.74 2.60 -23.41
N PHE A 446 5.52 2.29 -22.99
CA PHE A 446 4.50 3.25 -22.60
C PHE A 446 4.32 3.23 -21.07
N GLU A 447 4.40 4.39 -20.44
CA GLU A 447 4.23 4.55 -18.99
C GLU A 447 3.11 5.53 -18.68
N HIS A 448 2.27 5.27 -17.66
CA HIS A 448 1.21 6.22 -17.31
C HIS A 448 1.73 7.65 -17.04
N ARG A 449 2.91 7.78 -16.42
CA ARG A 449 3.55 9.09 -16.17
C ARG A 449 3.89 9.88 -17.45
N ASN A 450 3.97 9.23 -18.60
CA ASN A 450 4.35 9.83 -19.89
C ASN A 450 3.19 9.84 -20.91
N HIS A 451 2.00 9.35 -20.56
CA HIS A 451 0.92 9.12 -21.54
C HIS A 451 0.57 10.37 -22.40
N ASP A 452 0.58 11.57 -21.82
CA ASP A 452 0.41 12.85 -22.53
C ASP A 452 1.50 13.13 -23.59
N LEU A 453 2.76 12.76 -23.29
CA LEU A 453 3.91 12.89 -24.20
C LEU A 453 3.85 11.84 -25.31
N ASP A 454 3.49 10.61 -24.95
CA ASP A 454 3.29 9.47 -25.84
C ASP A 454 2.03 9.61 -26.72
N LYS A 455 1.14 10.56 -26.37
CA LYS A 455 -0.16 10.88 -27.00
C LYS A 455 -1.16 9.72 -26.97
N VAL A 456 -1.15 8.98 -25.87
CA VAL A 456 -2.09 7.88 -25.60
C VAL A 456 -2.99 8.25 -24.42
N GLY A 457 -4.16 7.61 -24.33
CA GLY A 457 -5.06 7.80 -23.19
C GLY A 457 -4.48 7.31 -21.86
N PRO A 458 -5.17 7.57 -20.73
CA PRO A 458 -4.69 7.17 -19.40
C PRO A 458 -4.47 5.65 -19.35
N LEU A 459 -3.26 5.25 -18.95
CA LEU A 459 -2.85 3.84 -18.83
C LEU A 459 -3.09 3.27 -17.43
N HIS A 460 -3.36 4.14 -16.45
CA HIS A 460 -3.71 3.76 -15.09
C HIS A 460 -4.69 4.77 -14.47
N VAL A 461 -5.51 4.27 -13.56
CA VAL A 461 -6.38 5.00 -12.64
C VAL A 461 -6.28 4.26 -11.30
N SER A 462 -6.24 5.02 -10.20
CA SER A 462 -6.16 4.48 -8.82
C SER A 462 -7.40 3.67 -8.43
N GLY A 463 -7.25 2.72 -7.50
CA GLY A 463 -8.38 2.12 -6.79
C GLY A 463 -9.05 3.07 -5.79
N HIS A 464 -8.27 4.01 -5.26
CA HIS A 464 -8.64 4.89 -4.14
C HIS A 464 -9.24 6.22 -4.61
N ALA A 465 -9.99 6.87 -3.72
CA ALA A 465 -10.71 8.12 -3.89
C ALA A 465 -9.81 9.36 -4.03
N SER A 466 -10.39 10.49 -4.43
CA SER A 466 -9.77 11.83 -4.42
C SER A 466 -10.59 12.76 -3.51
N GLN A 467 -10.10 13.98 -3.24
CA GLN A 467 -10.73 14.87 -2.26
C GLN A 467 -12.23 15.09 -2.44
N ASP A 468 -12.74 15.18 -3.68
CA ASP A 468 -14.17 15.34 -3.96
C ASP A 468 -15.02 14.13 -3.52
N GLU A 469 -14.42 12.93 -3.49
CA GLU A 469 -15.07 11.67 -3.14
C GLU A 469 -14.96 11.39 -1.64
N TYR A 470 -13.81 11.69 -1.03
CA TYR A 470 -13.66 11.69 0.43
C TYR A 470 -14.62 12.69 1.09
N ALA A 471 -14.77 13.90 0.51
CA ALA A 471 -15.75 14.88 0.95
C ALA A 471 -17.20 14.35 0.79
N GLU A 472 -17.53 13.76 -0.35
CA GLU A 472 -18.86 13.17 -0.60
C GLU A 472 -19.18 12.04 0.39
N MET A 473 -18.22 11.15 0.70
CA MET A 473 -18.38 10.09 1.71
C MET A 473 -18.78 10.66 3.09
N ILE A 474 -18.12 11.74 3.52
CA ILE A 474 -18.41 12.40 4.80
C ILE A 474 -19.78 13.08 4.78
N GLN A 475 -20.17 13.72 3.66
CA GLN A 475 -21.49 14.38 3.52
C GLN A 475 -22.66 13.38 3.39
N LEU A 476 -22.42 12.19 2.83
CA LEU A 476 -23.40 11.09 2.79
C LEU A 476 -23.60 10.48 4.17
N THR A 477 -22.52 10.08 4.84
CA THR A 477 -22.57 9.31 6.10
C THR A 477 -22.76 10.17 7.36
N LYS A 478 -22.50 11.48 7.28
CA LYS A 478 -22.77 12.49 8.34
C LYS A 478 -22.26 12.07 9.75
N PRO A 479 -21.03 11.56 9.87
CA PRO A 479 -20.58 10.89 11.08
C PRO A 479 -20.39 11.86 12.25
N LYS A 480 -20.69 11.40 13.47
CA LYS A 480 -20.40 12.19 14.68
C LYS A 480 -18.90 12.30 14.98
N PHE A 481 -18.15 11.22 14.77
CA PHE A 481 -16.70 11.13 14.96
C PHE A 481 -16.00 10.70 13.66
N PHE A 482 -14.78 11.18 13.43
CA PHE A 482 -14.00 10.85 12.25
C PHE A 482 -12.61 10.31 12.61
N ILE A 483 -12.30 9.12 12.11
CA ILE A 483 -11.05 8.40 12.31
C ILE A 483 -10.47 8.11 10.92
N PRO A 484 -9.44 8.84 10.44
CA PRO A 484 -8.71 8.41 9.26
C PRO A 484 -8.01 7.07 9.53
N ILE A 485 -8.14 6.16 8.58
CA ILE A 485 -7.45 4.86 8.52
C ILE A 485 -6.66 4.78 7.20
N TYR A 486 -5.88 3.71 7.02
CA TYR A 486 -5.14 3.34 5.81
C TYR A 486 -4.34 4.52 5.21
N GLY A 487 -3.17 4.78 5.78
CA GLY A 487 -2.20 5.75 5.28
C GLY A 487 -1.30 6.36 6.34
N ALA A 488 -0.27 7.10 5.90
CA ALA A 488 0.74 7.65 6.80
C ALA A 488 0.17 8.76 7.69
N TYR A 489 0.76 8.98 8.87
CA TYR A 489 0.28 9.96 9.85
C TYR A 489 0.04 11.36 9.26
N ARG A 490 0.89 11.83 8.34
CA ARG A 490 0.73 13.12 7.64
C ARG A 490 -0.50 13.14 6.71
N VAL A 491 -0.78 12.02 6.04
CA VAL A 491 -1.85 11.84 5.05
C VAL A 491 -3.18 11.75 5.78
N LYS A 492 -3.23 10.94 6.84
CA LYS A 492 -4.35 10.88 7.79
C LYS A 492 -4.62 12.24 8.45
N GLN A 493 -3.58 13.04 8.74
CA GLN A 493 -3.78 14.42 9.20
C GLN A 493 -4.45 15.29 8.13
N ARG A 494 -4.07 15.18 6.85
CA ARG A 494 -4.76 15.89 5.75
C ARG A 494 -6.23 15.48 5.65
N HIS A 495 -6.54 14.21 5.84
CA HIS A 495 -7.93 13.76 5.87
C HIS A 495 -8.74 14.37 7.02
N ILE A 496 -8.12 14.56 8.19
CA ILE A 496 -8.75 15.29 9.31
C ILE A 496 -9.01 16.76 8.96
N GLU A 497 -8.08 17.44 8.28
CA GLU A 497 -8.33 18.83 7.84
C GLU A 497 -9.51 18.88 6.85
N LEU A 498 -9.58 17.95 5.88
CA LEU A 498 -10.71 17.83 4.96
C LEU A 498 -12.03 17.55 5.68
N ALA A 499 -12.04 16.64 6.68
CA ALA A 499 -13.23 16.35 7.48
C ALA A 499 -13.71 17.57 8.27
N ILE A 500 -12.79 18.42 8.75
CA ILE A 500 -13.12 19.68 9.42
C ILE A 500 -13.69 20.70 8.44
N GLU A 501 -13.19 20.76 7.20
CA GLU A 501 -13.77 21.56 6.12
C GLU A 501 -15.18 21.07 5.73
N GLN A 502 -15.46 19.76 5.84
CA GLN A 502 -16.80 19.18 5.69
C GLN A 502 -17.72 19.40 6.91
N GLY A 503 -17.22 20.00 8.00
CA GLY A 503 -18.01 20.41 9.17
C GLY A 503 -17.84 19.53 10.41
N ILE A 504 -16.99 18.50 10.39
CA ILE A 504 -16.70 17.68 11.59
C ILE A 504 -15.92 18.54 12.61
N PRO A 505 -16.36 18.66 13.87
CA PRO A 505 -15.60 19.41 14.87
C PRO A 505 -14.21 18.78 15.11
N ARG A 506 -13.14 19.57 15.20
CA ARG A 506 -11.79 19.03 15.47
C ARG A 506 -11.70 18.19 16.75
N ALA A 507 -12.52 18.49 17.75
CA ALA A 507 -12.60 17.70 18.99
C ALA A 507 -13.21 16.29 18.78
N ASN A 508 -13.82 16.05 17.62
CA ASN A 508 -14.43 14.79 17.21
C ASN A 508 -13.55 14.01 16.22
N THR A 509 -12.26 14.38 16.07
CA THR A 509 -11.31 13.70 15.18
C THR A 509 -10.12 13.12 15.95
N VAL A 510 -9.58 11.97 15.51
CA VAL A 510 -8.44 11.29 16.14
C VAL A 510 -7.50 10.71 15.08
N ASN A 511 -6.20 11.03 15.15
CA ASN A 511 -5.17 10.49 14.26
C ASN A 511 -4.35 9.41 14.97
N ALA A 512 -4.97 8.26 15.26
CA ALA A 512 -4.32 7.20 16.04
C ALA A 512 -3.19 6.48 15.26
N LEU A 513 -2.24 5.92 16.00
CA LEU A 513 -1.16 5.04 15.55
C LEU A 513 -1.51 3.56 15.75
N ASN A 514 -0.70 2.64 15.17
CA ASN A 514 -0.88 1.20 15.40
C ASN A 514 -0.69 0.86 16.88
N GLY A 515 -1.70 0.24 17.49
CA GLY A 515 -1.75 -0.13 18.91
C GLY A 515 -2.40 0.89 19.83
N GLU A 516 -2.70 2.12 19.39
CA GLU A 516 -3.46 3.06 20.22
C GLU A 516 -4.94 2.63 20.33
N VAL A 517 -5.48 2.68 21.55
CA VAL A 517 -6.84 2.24 21.86
C VAL A 517 -7.79 3.42 21.85
N ILE A 518 -8.56 3.56 20.77
CA ILE A 518 -9.63 4.55 20.66
C ILE A 518 -10.86 4.00 21.38
N ALA A 519 -11.28 4.64 22.47
CA ALA A 519 -12.51 4.29 23.18
C ALA A 519 -13.64 5.27 22.83
N LEU A 520 -14.84 4.75 22.61
CA LEU A 520 -16.03 5.50 22.25
C LEU A 520 -17.20 5.24 23.22
N THR A 521 -17.91 6.31 23.55
CA THR A 521 -19.29 6.33 24.06
C THR A 521 -20.18 7.03 23.02
N PRO A 522 -21.52 7.08 23.17
CA PRO A 522 -22.36 7.85 22.25
C PRO A 522 -22.02 9.35 22.24
N GLU A 523 -21.37 9.88 23.30
CA GLU A 523 -21.04 11.29 23.51
C GLU A 523 -19.57 11.64 23.26
N LYS A 524 -18.63 10.70 23.46
CA LYS A 524 -17.19 10.98 23.54
C LYS A 524 -16.34 9.94 22.79
N MET A 525 -15.28 10.41 22.14
CA MET A 525 -14.17 9.61 21.63
C MET A 525 -12.87 10.05 22.31
N GLU A 526 -12.03 9.12 22.77
CA GLU A 526 -10.71 9.41 23.35
C GLU A 526 -9.73 8.25 23.18
N ILE A 527 -8.42 8.53 23.12
CA ILE A 527 -7.38 7.48 23.20
C ILE A 527 -7.14 7.20 24.69
N ILE A 528 -7.35 5.95 25.13
CA ILE A 528 -7.23 5.54 26.55
C ILE A 528 -5.91 4.85 26.89
N GLY A 529 -5.15 4.38 25.90
CA GLY A 529 -3.91 3.64 26.12
C GLY A 529 -3.34 3.02 24.84
N GLU A 530 -2.37 2.13 25.03
CA GLU A 530 -1.63 1.41 23.98
C GLU A 530 -1.71 -0.11 24.25
N VAL A 531 -1.78 -0.92 23.20
CA VAL A 531 -1.62 -2.39 23.23
C VAL A 531 -0.39 -2.83 22.43
N PRO A 532 0.13 -4.07 22.64
CA PRO A 532 1.19 -4.64 21.82
C PRO A 532 0.88 -4.59 20.32
N SER A 533 1.67 -3.80 19.57
CA SER A 533 1.64 -3.66 18.12
C SER A 533 3.05 -3.72 17.53
N GLY A 534 3.17 -3.96 16.23
CA GLY A 534 4.45 -4.12 15.55
C GLY A 534 4.31 -4.74 14.15
N THR A 535 5.41 -5.30 13.64
CA THR A 535 5.41 -6.08 12.39
C THR A 535 6.12 -7.42 12.61
N ILE A 536 5.47 -8.52 12.22
CA ILE A 536 6.08 -9.85 12.14
C ILE A 536 6.58 -10.05 10.72
N LEU A 537 7.83 -10.48 10.56
CA LEU A 537 8.51 -10.61 9.26
C LEU A 537 8.40 -12.03 8.70
N VAL A 538 8.18 -12.16 7.39
CA VAL A 538 7.89 -13.45 6.73
C VAL A 538 8.71 -13.60 5.43
N ASP A 539 9.24 -14.80 5.17
CA ASP A 539 9.96 -15.13 3.93
C ASP A 539 9.09 -15.78 2.83
N GLN A 540 9.70 -16.05 1.67
CA GLN A 540 9.08 -16.64 0.47
C GLN A 540 8.41 -18.00 0.69
N THR A 541 8.70 -18.71 1.79
CA THR A 541 8.05 -19.99 2.13
C THR A 541 6.78 -19.79 2.96
N GLY A 542 6.59 -18.60 3.54
CA GLY A 542 5.61 -18.35 4.59
C GLY A 542 6.17 -18.55 6.01
N ALA A 543 7.47 -18.78 6.18
CA ALA A 543 8.09 -18.91 7.49
C ALA A 543 8.31 -17.54 8.16
N ILE A 544 7.99 -17.43 9.45
CA ILE A 544 8.27 -16.25 10.26
C ILE A 544 9.78 -16.17 10.54
N VAL A 545 10.38 -15.01 10.26
CA VAL A 545 11.82 -14.74 10.43
C VAL A 545 12.02 -13.84 11.65
N SER A 546 12.95 -14.18 12.54
CA SER A 546 13.26 -13.35 13.71
C SER A 546 14.20 -12.19 13.35
N ASN A 547 14.07 -11.07 14.06
CA ASN A 547 14.89 -9.87 13.83
C ASN A 547 16.39 -10.11 14.09
N VAL A 548 16.76 -11.17 14.83
CA VAL A 548 18.16 -11.61 14.97
C VAL A 548 18.68 -12.13 13.63
N VAL A 549 17.94 -13.02 12.97
CA VAL A 549 18.29 -13.54 11.64
C VAL A 549 18.33 -12.42 10.60
N VAL A 550 17.39 -11.46 10.66
CA VAL A 550 17.40 -10.28 9.78
C VAL A 550 18.65 -9.43 10.00
N LYS A 551 18.98 -9.08 11.26
CA LYS A 551 20.17 -8.31 11.60
C LYS A 551 21.45 -8.99 11.11
N ASP A 552 21.56 -10.30 11.31
CA ASP A 552 22.73 -11.06 10.86
C ASP A 552 22.84 -11.07 9.33
N ARG A 553 21.72 -11.19 8.60
CA ARG A 553 21.70 -11.06 7.13
C ARG A 553 22.09 -9.66 6.65
N VAL A 554 21.66 -8.58 7.32
CA VAL A 554 22.06 -7.20 6.97
C VAL A 554 23.57 -7.02 7.20
N LEU A 555 24.10 -7.47 8.34
CA LEU A 555 25.55 -7.44 8.62
C LEU A 555 26.37 -8.21 7.58
N LEU A 556 25.88 -9.39 7.15
CA LEU A 556 26.51 -10.19 6.11
C LEU A 556 26.46 -9.52 4.72
N ALA A 557 25.43 -8.72 4.43
CA ALA A 557 25.31 -7.97 3.18
C ALA A 557 26.24 -6.74 3.14
N GLU A 558 26.46 -6.08 4.28
CA GLU A 558 27.29 -4.87 4.38
C GLU A 558 28.79 -5.15 4.55
N GLU A 559 29.17 -6.14 5.37
CA GLU A 559 30.57 -6.40 5.78
C GLU A 559 31.09 -7.78 5.36
N GLY A 560 30.22 -8.69 4.91
CA GLY A 560 30.57 -10.07 4.58
C GLY A 560 30.87 -10.95 5.81
N LEU A 561 31.61 -12.04 5.61
CA LEU A 561 31.94 -13.02 6.65
C LEU A 561 33.43 -13.42 6.59
N VAL A 562 34.05 -13.51 7.76
CA VAL A 562 35.37 -14.14 7.93
C VAL A 562 35.23 -15.31 8.92
N ALA A 563 35.22 -16.53 8.41
CA ALA A 563 35.29 -17.74 9.21
C ALA A 563 36.76 -18.07 9.52
N VAL A 564 37.09 -18.24 10.80
CA VAL A 564 38.37 -18.82 11.24
C VAL A 564 38.08 -20.28 11.62
N VAL A 565 38.77 -21.21 10.95
CA VAL A 565 38.59 -22.66 11.04
C VAL A 565 39.88 -23.30 11.53
#